data_AF-A0A947K0E9-F1
#
_entry.id   AF-A0A947K0E9-F1
#
_cell.length_a   1.000
_cell.length_b   1.000
_cell.length_c   1.000
_cell.angle_alpha   90.00
_cell.angle_beta   90.00
_cell.angle_gamma   90.00
#
_symmetry.space_group_name_H-M   'P 1'
#
loop_
_entity.id
_entity.type
_entity.pdbx_description
1 polymer ?
#
loop_
_entity_poly.entity_id
_entity_poly.type
_entity_poly.pdbx_seq_one_letter_code
_entity_poly.pdbx_strand_id
1 'polypeptide(L)' 'MGAEKRTASEKAAFKRELTDVVPHLRAFARGLCGRADMADDLVQEALLKAWAAQERFEPGTSMRAWTFVILRNT' A
#
# COMPACT_ATOMS: atom_id res chain seq x y z
N MET A 1 13.96 -17.86 -15.15
CA MET A 1 12.84 -18.45 -14.39
C MET A 1 11.75 -17.41 -14.36
N GLY A 2 10.69 -17.59 -15.14
CA GLY A 2 9.61 -16.61 -15.23
C GLY A 2 8.93 -16.48 -13.88
N ALA A 3 8.73 -15.25 -13.39
CA ALA A 3 7.89 -15.02 -12.23
C ALA A 3 6.51 -15.63 -12.55
N GLU A 4 6.16 -16.70 -11.84
CA GLU A 4 4.85 -17.31 -11.97
C GLU A 4 3.83 -16.24 -11.60
N LYS A 5 2.97 -15.88 -12.56
CA LYS A 5 1.99 -14.80 -12.35
C LYS A 5 1.11 -15.19 -11.17
N ARG A 6 0.95 -14.28 -10.19
CA ARG A 6 0.01 -14.45 -9.07
C ARG A 6 -1.33 -15.03 -9.54
N THR A 7 -1.80 -16.03 -8.83
CA THR A 7 -3.14 -16.61 -9.00
C THR A 7 -4.23 -15.55 -8.78
N ALA A 8 -5.45 -15.82 -9.25
CA ALA A 8 -6.58 -14.93 -9.02
C ALA A 8 -6.86 -14.71 -7.51
N SER A 9 -6.66 -15.76 -6.71
CA SER A 9 -6.84 -15.71 -5.25
C SER A 9 -5.81 -14.79 -4.59
N GLU A 10 -4.53 -14.90 -4.96
CA GLU A 10 -3.46 -14.04 -4.42
C GLU A 10 -3.66 -12.57 -4.81
N LYS A 11 -4.13 -12.29 -6.03
CA LYS A 11 -4.47 -10.92 -6.44
C LYS A 11 -5.63 -10.36 -5.62
N ALA A 12 -6.65 -11.17 -5.34
CA ALA A 12 -7.77 -10.77 -4.49
C ALA A 12 -7.34 -10.53 -3.04
N ALA A 13 -6.47 -11.39 -2.50
CA ALA A 13 -5.88 -11.23 -1.17
C ALA A 13 -5.05 -9.94 -1.08
N PHE A 14 -4.16 -9.70 -2.05
CA PHE A 14 -3.37 -8.48 -2.14
C PHE A 14 -4.25 -7.22 -2.15
N LYS A 15 -5.30 -7.20 -3.00
CA LYS A 15 -6.22 -6.06 -3.08
C LYS A 15 -6.93 -5.80 -1.75
N ARG A 16 -7.38 -6.87 -1.07
CA ARG A 16 -8.02 -6.76 0.25
C ARG A 16 -7.05 -6.18 1.28
N GLU A 17 -5.88 -6.79 1.42
CA GLU A 17 -4.84 -6.33 2.35
C GLU A 17 -4.42 -4.87 2.09
N LEU A 18 -4.27 -4.47 0.82
CA LEU A 18 -3.94 -3.10 0.45
C LEU A 18 -5.06 -2.10 0.79
N THR A 19 -6.33 -2.51 0.69
CA THR A 19 -7.47 -1.66 1.05
C THR A 19 -7.59 -1.53 2.57
N ASP A 20 -7.31 -2.60 3.31
CA ASP A 20 -7.40 -2.65 4.77
C ASP A 20 -6.38 -1.71 5.46
N VAL A 21 -5.26 -1.38 4.81
CA VAL A 21 -4.25 -0.46 5.38
C VAL A 21 -4.60 1.02 5.21
N VAL A 22 -5.54 1.38 4.33
CA VAL A 22 -5.93 2.78 4.02
C VAL A 22 -6.23 3.63 5.27
N PRO A 23 -7.09 3.21 6.22
CA PRO A 23 -7.37 4.04 7.40
C PRO A 23 -6.13 4.32 8.25
N HIS A 24 -5.16 3.41 8.26
CA HIS A 24 -3.93 3.54 9.01
C HIS A 24 -2.91 4.47 8.34
N LEU A 25 -2.78 4.37 7.01
CA LEU A 25 -1.96 5.29 6.23
C LEU A 25 -2.51 6.71 6.36
N ARG A 26 -3.83 6.90 6.27
CA ARG A 26 -4.49 8.21 6.49
C ARG A 26 -4.23 8.77 7.88
N ALA A 27 -4.35 7.96 8.92
CA ALA A 27 -4.09 8.41 10.29
C ALA A 27 -2.65 8.89 10.47
N PHE A 28 -1.68 8.18 9.90
CA PHE A 28 -0.28 8.57 9.94
C PHE A 28 0.02 9.79 9.07
N ALA A 29 -0.49 9.83 7.84
CA ALA A 29 -0.31 10.94 6.90
C ALA A 29 -0.89 12.26 7.43
N ARG A 30 -2.01 12.23 8.17
CA ARG A 30 -2.53 13.43 8.85
C ARG A 30 -1.53 14.05 9.82
N GLY A 31 -0.74 13.23 10.51
CA GLY A 31 0.33 13.70 11.40
C GLY A 31 1.52 14.30 10.65
N LEU A 32 1.77 13.89 9.40
CA LEU A 32 2.84 14.43 8.56
C LEU A 32 2.44 15.74 7.86
N CYS A 33 1.23 15.77 7.28
CA CYS A 33 0.80 16.88 6.43
C CYS A 33 0.13 18.02 7.21
N GLY A 34 -0.41 17.75 8.41
CA GLY A 34 -1.18 18.72 9.19
C GLY A 34 -2.52 19.14 8.57
N ARG A 35 -2.87 18.63 7.38
CA ARG A 35 -4.12 18.87 6.65
C ARG A 35 -4.69 17.57 6.09
N ALA A 36 -6.01 17.46 6.08
CA ALA A 36 -6.70 16.23 5.69
C ALA A 36 -6.63 15.95 4.18
N ASP A 37 -6.77 16.97 3.35
CA ASP A 37 -6.69 16.88 1.89
C ASP A 37 -5.31 16.41 1.43
N MET A 38 -4.25 17.05 1.92
CA MET A 38 -2.86 16.67 1.63
C MET A 38 -2.54 15.25 2.11
N ALA A 39 -3.13 14.82 3.23
CA ALA A 39 -2.95 13.45 3.73
C ALA A 39 -3.64 12.42 2.82
N ASP A 40 -4.82 12.74 2.29
CA ASP A 40 -5.51 11.87 1.35
C ASP A 40 -4.77 11.75 0.01
N ASP A 41 -4.19 12.85 -0.49
CA ASP A 41 -3.38 12.84 -1.71
C ASP A 41 -2.10 12.00 -1.54
N LEU A 42 -1.38 12.19 -0.42
CA LEU A 42 -0.20 11.40 -0.09
C LEU A 42 -0.51 9.90 -0.01
N VAL A 43 -1.63 9.55 0.62
CA VAL A 43 -2.07 8.14 0.71
C VAL A 43 -2.43 7.59 -0.67
N GLN A 44 -3.13 8.35 -1.52
CA GLN A 44 -3.45 7.92 -2.87
C GLN A 44 -2.18 7.61 -3.68
N GLU A 45 -1.19 8.51 -3.65
CA GLU A 45 0.06 8.30 -4.37
C GLU A 45 0.83 7.07 -3.85
N ALA A 46 0.86 6.87 -2.53
CA ALA A 46 1.48 5.69 -1.94
C ALA A 46 0.76 4.38 -2.35
N LEU A 47 -0.56 4.38 -2.42
CA LEU A 47 -1.34 3.22 -2.88
C LEU A 47 -1.10 2.93 -4.37
N LEU A 48 -0.95 3.95 -5.21
CA LEU A 48 -0.59 3.78 -6.62
C LEU A 48 0.81 3.18 -6.77
N LYS A 49 1.79 3.68 -6.00
CA LYS A 49 3.15 3.11 -5.94
C LYS A 49 3.13 1.66 -5.46
N ALA A 50 2.36 1.35 -4.42
CA ALA A 50 2.18 -0.02 -3.92
C ALA A 50 1.52 -0.94 -4.95
N TRP A 51 0.50 -0.47 -5.66
CA TRP A 51 -0.17 -1.24 -6.71
C TRP A 51 0.77 -1.54 -7.89
N ALA A 52 1.56 -0.55 -8.31
CA ALA A 52 2.57 -0.73 -9.35
C ALA A 52 3.69 -1.69 -8.92
N ALA A 53 4.02 -1.71 -7.62
CA ALA A 53 5.02 -2.59 -7.03
C ALA A 53 4.47 -3.93 -6.52
N GLN A 54 3.22 -4.31 -6.84
CA GLN A 54 2.55 -5.49 -6.28
C GLN A 54 3.33 -6.81 -6.48
N GLU A 55 4.10 -6.93 -7.55
CA GLU A 55 4.93 -8.11 -7.82
C GLU A 55 6.14 -8.23 -6.87
N ARG A 56 6.51 -7.14 -6.17
CA ARG A 56 7.58 -7.12 -5.16
C ARG A 56 7.09 -7.42 -3.75
N PHE A 57 5.79 -7.45 -3.54
CA PHE A 57 5.21 -7.78 -2.24
C PHE A 57 5.28 -9.30 -2.01
N GLU A 58 5.79 -9.75 -0.88
CA GLU A 58 5.81 -11.17 -0.55
C GLU A 58 4.57 -11.52 0.30
N PRO A 59 3.67 -12.42 -0.15
CA PRO A 59 2.53 -12.86 0.65
C PRO A 59 2.93 -13.37 2.04
N GLY A 60 2.12 -13.07 3.05
CA GLY A 60 2.43 -13.43 4.44
C GLY A 60 3.36 -12.46 5.15
N THR A 61 3.99 -11.52 4.44
CA THR A 61 4.64 -10.35 5.07
C THR A 61 3.63 -9.25 5.40
N SER A 62 4.03 -8.28 6.22
CA SER A 62 3.13 -7.21 6.67
C SER A 62 2.88 -6.17 5.58
N MET A 63 1.69 -6.21 4.96
CA MET A 63 1.20 -5.18 4.04
C MET A 63 1.28 -3.78 4.66
N ARG A 64 0.98 -3.66 5.95
CA ARG A 64 1.07 -2.41 6.70
C ARG A 64 2.50 -1.89 6.73
N ALA A 65 3.46 -2.69 7.16
CA ALA A 65 4.86 -2.25 7.24
C ALA A 65 5.38 -1.84 5.85
N TRP A 66 5.09 -2.66 4.84
CA TRP A 66 5.52 -2.41 3.46
C TRP A 66 4.95 -1.11 2.89
N THR A 67 3.64 -0.87 3.05
CA THR A 67 3.01 0.38 2.59
C THR A 67 3.44 1.61 3.37
N PHE A 68 3.79 1.49 4.66
CA PHE A 68 4.37 2.60 5.42
C PHE A 68 5.76 2.99 4.90
N VAL A 69 6.58 2.03 4.46
CA VAL A 69 7.85 2.33 3.79
C VAL A 69 7.59 3.10 2.49
N ILE A 70 6.63 2.67 1.68
CA ILE A 70 6.27 3.38 0.44
C ILE A 70 5.78 4.80 0.74
N LEU A 71 4.86 4.97 1.69
CA LEU A 71 4.30 6.26 2.10
C LEU A 71 5.40 7.24 2.56
N ARG A 72 6.41 6.78 3.29
CA ARG A 72 7.54 7.63 3.73
C ARG A 72 8.48 8.05 2.60
N ASN A 73 8.45 7.34 1.47
CA ASN A 73 9.22 7.65 0.26
C ASN A 73 8.31 8.17 -0.87
N THR A 74 7.08 8.57 -0.52
CA THR A 74 6.13 9.16 -1.45
C THR A 74 6.23 10.67 -1.34
#